data_AF-A0A8G2I175-F1
#
_entry.id   AF-A0A8G2I175-F1
#
_cell.length_a   1.000
_cell.length_b   1.000
_cell.length_c   1.000
_cell.angle_alpha   90.00
_cell.angle_beta   90.00
_cell.angle_gamma   90.00
#
_symmetry.space_group_name_H-M   'P 1'
#
loop_
_entity.id
_entity.type
_entity.pdbx_description
1 polymer ?
#
loop_
_entity_poly.entity_id
_entity_poly.type
_entity_poly.pdbx_seq_one_letter_code
_entity_poly.pdbx_strand_id
1 'polypeptide(L)'
;MKGIKPNYAELGRQYNCDPRTVKKYYEAGKENELERLKKRQQNKKASKLDPFKEIINKKIELGCTAMAIFKYIEKKSYEGKYTILREY
;
A
#
# COMPACT_ATOMS: atom_id res chain seq x y z
N MET A 1 -10.87 17.95 -32.91
CA MET A 1 -10.79 16.47 -32.96
C MET A 1 -12.15 15.92 -32.57
N LYS A 2 -12.82 15.16 -33.45
CA LYS A 2 -14.25 14.82 -33.37
C LYS A 2 -14.64 14.29 -31.97
N GLY A 3 -15.62 14.94 -31.34
CA GLY A 3 -16.18 14.60 -30.02
C GLY A 3 -17.06 13.34 -30.01
N ILE A 4 -16.63 12.28 -30.69
CA ILE A 4 -17.37 11.02 -30.75
C ILE A 4 -16.95 10.16 -29.56
N LYS A 5 -17.93 9.72 -28.78
CA LYS A 5 -17.73 8.81 -27.64
C LYS A 5 -17.36 7.42 -28.18
N PRO A 6 -16.22 6.83 -27.77
CA PRO A 6 -15.85 5.48 -28.18
C PRO A 6 -16.85 4.44 -27.69
N ASN A 7 -17.00 3.36 -28.47
CA ASN A 7 -17.74 2.18 -28.03
C ASN A 7 -16.90 1.40 -27.00
N TYR A 8 -17.20 1.56 -25.72
CA TYR A 8 -16.46 0.89 -24.64
C TYR A 8 -16.58 -0.64 -24.67
N ALA A 9 -17.68 -1.19 -25.22
CA ALA A 9 -17.87 -2.64 -25.30
C ALA A 9 -16.94 -3.27 -26.35
N GLU A 10 -16.73 -2.59 -27.47
CA GLU A 10 -15.88 -3.06 -28.55
C GLU A 10 -14.40 -2.95 -28.19
N LEU A 11 -14.01 -1.83 -27.56
CA LEU A 11 -12.69 -1.70 -26.95
C LEU A 11 -12.47 -2.76 -25.86
N GLY A 12 -13.49 -3.05 -25.04
CA GLY A 12 -13.42 -4.11 -24.05
C GLY A 12 -13.13 -5.48 -24.66
N ARG A 13 -13.74 -5.80 -25.81
CA ARG A 13 -13.47 -7.05 -26.56
C ARG A 13 -12.06 -7.07 -27.16
N GLN A 14 -11.62 -5.97 -27.78
CA GLN A 14 -10.28 -5.88 -28.40
C GLN A 14 -9.16 -6.06 -27.37
N TYR A 15 -9.30 -5.43 -26.20
CA TYR A 15 -8.30 -5.46 -25.14
C TYR A 15 -8.59 -6.52 -24.06
N ASN A 16 -9.58 -7.40 -24.27
CA ASN A 16 -10.05 -8.41 -23.32
C ASN A 16 -10.23 -7.87 -21.88
N CYS A 17 -10.83 -6.69 -21.76
CA CYS A 17 -11.01 -5.98 -20.51
C CYS A 17 -12.48 -5.57 -20.30
N ASP A 18 -12.88 -5.43 -19.04
CA ASP A 18 -14.25 -5.05 -18.71
C ASP A 18 -14.56 -3.65 -19.29
N PRO A 19 -15.69 -3.44 -19.99
CA PRO A 19 -16.05 -2.15 -20.57
C PRO A 19 -16.09 -0.99 -19.56
N ARG A 20 -16.36 -1.27 -18.28
CA ARG A 20 -16.32 -0.28 -17.19
C ARG A 20 -14.89 0.17 -16.91
N THR A 21 -13.92 -0.71 -17.08
CA THR A 21 -12.49 -0.39 -16.96
C THR A 21 -12.07 0.51 -18.12
N VAL A 22 -12.44 0.17 -19.36
CA VAL A 22 -12.18 1.03 -20.54
C VAL A 22 -12.76 2.44 -20.34
N LYS A 23 -14.03 2.53 -19.91
CA LYS A 23 -14.69 3.80 -19.62
C LYS A 23 -13.91 4.61 -18.58
N LYS A 24 -13.54 3.96 -17.47
CA LYS A 24 -12.80 4.60 -16.36
C LYS A 24 -11.46 5.18 -16.82
N TYR A 25 -10.68 4.42 -17.59
CA TYR A 25 -9.39 4.89 -18.10
C TYR A 25 -9.55 5.98 -19.18
N TYR A 26 -10.59 5.89 -20.02
CA TYR A 26 -10.87 6.92 -21.02
C TYR A 26 -11.28 8.26 -20.38
N GLU A 27 -12.12 8.22 -19.35
CA GLU A 27 -12.53 9.42 -18.60
C GLU A 27 -11.35 10.01 -17.82
N ALA A 28 -10.57 9.19 -17.12
CA ALA A 28 -9.36 9.65 -16.42
C ALA A 28 -8.28 10.18 -17.37
N GLY A 29 -8.22 9.70 -18.61
CA GLY A 29 -7.33 10.24 -19.64
C GLY A 29 -7.73 11.64 -20.10
N LYS A 30 -9.03 11.95 -20.12
CA LYS A 30 -9.53 13.30 -20.40
C LYS A 30 -9.23 14.27 -19.26
N GLU A 31 -9.29 13.78 -18.03
CA GLU A 31 -9.07 14.58 -16.82
C GLU A 31 -7.58 14.67 -16.41
N ASN A 32 -6.65 14.14 -17.22
CA ASN A 32 -5.22 13.99 -16.89
C ASN A 32 -4.95 13.25 -15.56
N GLU A 33 -5.90 12.44 -15.10
CA GLU A 33 -5.84 11.69 -13.85
C GLU A 33 -5.31 10.25 -14.03
N LEU A 34 -4.88 9.91 -15.26
CA LEU A 34 -4.35 8.59 -15.62
C LEU A 34 -3.17 8.16 -14.72
N GLU A 35 -2.31 9.11 -14.36
CA GLU A 35 -1.20 8.94 -13.41
C GLU A 35 -1.68 8.48 -12.03
N ARG A 36 -2.83 8.95 -11.54
CA ARG A 36 -3.38 8.57 -10.23
C ARG A 36 -4.01 7.18 -10.25
N LEU A 37 -4.63 6.78 -11.36
CA LEU A 37 -5.15 5.42 -11.54
C LEU A 37 -4.03 4.38 -11.60
N LYS A 38 -2.92 4.70 -12.28
CA LYS A 38 -1.72 3.83 -12.32
C LYS A 38 -1.07 3.75 -10.94
N LYS A 39 -0.95 4.88 -10.25
CA LYS A 39 -0.53 4.95 -8.85
C LYS A 39 -1.68 4.56 -7.93
N ARG A 40 -2.34 3.42 -8.17
CA ARG A 40 -3.21 2.80 -7.16
C ARG A 40 -2.32 2.59 -5.95
N GLN A 41 -2.35 3.56 -5.03
CA GLN A 41 -1.53 3.59 -3.85
C GLN A 41 -1.88 2.30 -3.15
N GLN A 42 -0.97 1.32 -3.20
CA GLN A 42 -0.91 0.34 -2.13
C GLN A 42 -0.77 1.23 -0.91
N ASN A 43 -1.89 1.45 -0.22
CA ASN A 43 -1.88 2.01 1.11
C ASN A 43 -1.03 1.01 1.89
N LYS A 44 0.28 1.25 1.89
CA LYS A 44 1.24 0.63 2.78
C LYS A 44 0.78 1.15 4.12
N LYS A 45 -0.19 0.46 4.71
CA LYS A 45 -0.64 0.73 6.07
C LYS A 45 0.64 0.83 6.88
N ALA A 46 0.88 1.99 7.47
CA ALA A 46 2.01 2.16 8.38
C ALA A 46 1.92 1.01 9.38
N SER A 47 2.96 0.19 9.43
CA SER A 47 3.00 -0.95 10.33
C SER A 47 3.02 -0.38 11.74
N LYS A 48 2.32 -1.04 12.67
CA LYS A 48 2.36 -0.65 14.10
C LYS A 48 3.78 -0.66 14.68
N LEU A 49 4.72 -1.31 13.98
CA LEU A 49 6.14 -1.39 14.32
C LEU A 49 6.95 -0.16 13.87
N ASP A 50 6.49 0.60 12.86
CA ASP A 50 7.25 1.70 12.27
C ASP A 50 7.75 2.73 13.32
N PRO A 51 6.94 3.15 14.32
CA PRO A 51 7.40 4.08 15.35
C PRO A 51 8.48 3.53 16.29
N PHE A 52 8.62 2.20 16.36
CA PHE A 52 9.52 1.52 17.29
C PHE A 52 10.77 0.94 16.61
N LYS A 53 10.87 0.98 15.27
CA LYS A 53 11.99 0.38 14.51
C LYS A 53 13.36 0.86 14.98
N GLU A 54 13.53 2.16 15.20
CA GLU A 54 14.80 2.71 15.67
C GLU A 54 15.18 2.20 17.06
N ILE A 55 14.19 2.06 17.95
CA ILE A 55 14.39 1.55 19.31
C ILE A 55 14.76 0.07 19.24
N ILE A 56 14.08 -0.69 18.39
CA ILE A 56 14.33 -2.12 18.19
C ILE A 56 15.75 -2.33 17.66
N ASN A 57 16.16 -1.62 16.61
CA ASN A 57 17.51 -1.73 16.03
C ASN A 57 18.59 -1.43 17.07
N LYS A 58 18.46 -0.32 17.83
CA LYS A 58 19.39 0.01 18.92
C LYS A 58 19.48 -1.09 19.98
N LYS A 59 18.37 -1.76 20.29
CA LYS A 59 18.35 -2.86 21.28
C LYS A 59 18.88 -4.18 20.72
N ILE A 60 18.72 -4.43 19.42
CA ILE A 60 19.33 -5.56 18.71
C ILE A 60 20.85 -5.39 18.68
N GLU A 61 21.36 -4.19 18.38
CA GLU A 61 22.80 -3.88 18.42
C GLU A 61 23.40 -4.11 19.81
N LEU A 62 22.63 -3.88 20.88
CA LEU A 62 23.02 -4.18 22.26
C LEU A 62 22.94 -5.67 22.63
N GLY A 63 22.54 -6.55 21.69
CA GLY A 63 22.41 -7.99 21.93
C GLY A 63 21.22 -8.40 22.81
N CYS A 64 20.20 -7.55 22.91
CA CYS A 64 19.01 -7.87 23.72
C CYS A 64 18.15 -8.95 23.03
N THR A 65 17.54 -9.83 23.84
CA THR A 65 16.61 -10.83 23.31
C THR A 65 15.32 -10.18 22.81
N ALA A 66 14.70 -10.75 21.77
CA ALA A 66 13.45 -10.23 21.20
C ALA A 66 12.34 -10.07 22.26
N MET A 67 12.27 -10.96 23.25
CA MET A 67 11.31 -10.88 24.36
C MET A 67 11.57 -9.68 25.28
N ALA A 68 12.84 -9.35 25.55
CA ALA A 68 13.20 -8.18 26.34
C ALA A 68 12.85 -6.88 25.59
N ILE A 69 13.09 -6.85 24.28
CA ILE A 69 12.70 -5.73 23.42
C ILE A 69 11.17 -5.57 23.40
N PHE A 70 10.43 -6.67 23.27
CA PHE A 70 8.96 -6.67 23.28
C PHE A 70 8.40 -6.05 24.57
N LYS A 71 8.84 -6.53 25.74
CA LYS A 71 8.40 -5.99 27.03
C LYS A 71 8.79 -4.52 27.21
N TYR A 72 9.89 -4.09 26.60
CA TYR A 72 10.32 -2.69 26.64
C TYR A 72 9.41 -1.79 25.80
N ILE A 73 9.05 -2.21 24.57
CA ILE A 73 8.16 -1.43 23.70
C ILE A 73 6.70 -1.51 24.17
N GLU A 74 6.28 -2.61 24.79
CA GLU A 74 4.95 -2.76 25.40
C GLU A 74 4.72 -1.69 26.48
N LYS A 75 5.73 -1.43 27.32
CA LYS A 75 5.71 -0.32 28.30
C LYS A 75 5.68 1.07 27.65
N LYS A 76 6.10 1.20 26.39
CA LYS A 76 6.07 2.44 25.60
C LYS A 76 4.82 2.55 24.71
N SER A 77 3.76 1.79 25.01
CA SER A 77 2.48 1.79 24.29
C SER A 77 2.50 1.07 22.93
N TYR A 78 3.31 0.01 22.79
CA TYR A 78 3.23 -0.87 21.62
C TYR A 78 2.04 -1.83 21.70
N GLU A 79 1.15 -1.77 20.71
CA GLU A 79 -0.05 -2.64 20.63
C GLU A 79 0.12 -3.86 19.69
N GLY A 80 1.30 -4.05 19.10
CA GLY A 80 1.53 -5.16 18.18
C GLY A 80 1.78 -6.48 18.90
N LYS A 81 1.68 -7.60 18.17
CA LYS A 81 1.98 -8.94 18.72
C LYS A 81 3.49 -9.16 18.78
N TYR A 82 3.92 -10.02 19.71
CA TYR A 82 5.31 -10.50 19.80
C TYR A 82 5.81 -11.12 18.49
N THR A 83 4.96 -11.86 17.77
CA THR A 83 5.32 -12.51 16.51
C THR A 83 5.81 -11.52 15.46
N ILE A 84 5.21 -10.32 15.41
CA ILE A 84 5.61 -9.24 14.48
C ILE A 84 7.03 -8.76 14.79
N LEU A 85 7.40 -8.69 16.07
CA LEU A 85 8.74 -8.30 16.49
C LEU A 85 9.76 -9.44 16.30
N ARG A 86 9.33 -10.69 16.45
CA ARG A 86 10.19 -11.87 16.25
C ARG A 86 10.55 -12.07 14.77
N GLU A 87 9.64 -11.70 13.87
CA GLU A 87 9.85 -11.77 12.41
C GLU A 87 10.58 -10.54 11.84
N TYR A 88 10.76 -9.50 12.65
CA TYR A 88 11.51 -8.29 12.29
C TYR A 88 13.01 -8.51 12.39
#